data_AF-W4KB40-F1
#
_entry.id   AF-W4KB40-F1
#
_cell.length_a   1.000
_cell.length_b   1.000
_cell.length_c   1.000
_cell.angle_alpha   90.00
_cell.angle_beta   90.00
_cell.angle_gamma   90.00
#
_symmetry.space_group_name_H-M   'P 1'
#
loop_
_entity.id
_entity.type
_entity.pdbx_description
1 polymer ?
#
loop_
_entity_poly.entity_id
_entity_poly.type
_entity_poly.pdbx_seq_one_letter_code
_entity_poly.pdbx_strand_id
1 'polypeptide(L)'
;MSDCLTAPLHQKLKKEREEKMALRAQHHAMEETLVARIDAIAEQVREKDEQVNELNKRMEELVKQEREKEKREGERDKREGERDKRKGERDKRERERDEKLNELFEQGREKDEKLNELFEQGREKDEKLNELFEQGREQDEQISTLTQILYETRQSLSGADAESEWIVVMDTPRLDEIKLRNILDVAMARLAIAARLTDKLPNASIVWRDSLGTSADTVTRRAIAEGLLSREGLQLPESIQNLRKSRQGMDLVVEKYSKIRSRGDRVAYQARPIRALNDTAVQRSQIEGMGVVAEVAYDH
;
A
#
# COMPACT_ATOMS: atom_id res chain seq x y z
N MET A 1 152.65 96.32 -22.48
CA MET A 1 151.29 96.66 -22.96
C MET A 1 150.56 95.37 -23.40
N SER A 2 150.38 94.41 -22.48
CA SER A 2 149.74 93.12 -22.78
C SER A 2 148.70 92.71 -21.72
N ASP A 3 148.31 93.64 -20.85
CA ASP A 3 147.39 93.39 -19.72
C ASP A 3 146.03 94.09 -19.84
N CYS A 4 145.68 94.62 -21.03
CA CYS A 4 144.46 95.45 -21.20
C CYS A 4 143.33 94.78 -22.02
N LEU A 5 143.48 93.53 -22.48
CA LEU A 5 142.51 92.84 -23.36
C LEU A 5 141.88 91.57 -22.75
N THR A 6 142.28 91.15 -21.55
CA THR A 6 141.78 89.94 -20.87
C THR A 6 140.56 90.19 -19.97
N ALA A 7 140.35 91.42 -19.49
CA ALA A 7 139.21 91.78 -18.64
C ALA A 7 137.82 91.63 -19.32
N PRO A 8 137.61 92.02 -20.60
CA PRO A 8 136.30 91.91 -21.25
C PRO A 8 135.88 90.46 -21.52
N LEU A 9 136.86 89.57 -21.75
CA LEU A 9 136.65 88.16 -22.07
C LEU A 9 136.31 87.36 -20.80
N HIS A 10 136.95 87.68 -19.67
CA HIS A 10 136.61 87.11 -18.37
C HIS A 10 135.20 87.53 -17.91
N GLN A 11 134.79 88.78 -18.19
CA GLN A 11 133.45 89.28 -17.89
C GLN A 11 132.37 88.60 -18.73
N LYS A 12 132.63 88.34 -20.03
CA LYS A 12 131.73 87.56 -20.90
C LYS A 12 131.57 86.11 -20.41
N LEU A 13 132.68 85.44 -20.07
CA LEU A 13 132.66 84.05 -19.60
C LEU A 13 131.95 83.93 -18.23
N LYS A 14 132.10 84.93 -17.36
CA LYS A 14 131.37 85.01 -16.08
C LYS A 14 129.86 85.17 -16.31
N LYS A 15 129.46 86.07 -17.21
CA LYS A 15 128.06 86.26 -17.58
C LYS A 15 127.44 85.00 -18.21
N GLU A 16 128.17 84.32 -19.09
CA GLU A 16 127.72 83.06 -19.71
C GLU A 16 127.58 81.92 -18.67
N ARG A 17 128.49 81.86 -17.69
CA ARG A 17 128.37 80.90 -16.57
C ARG A 17 127.18 81.22 -15.68
N GLU A 18 126.93 82.48 -15.37
CA GLU A 18 125.77 82.93 -14.60
C GLU A 18 124.46 82.64 -15.34
N GLU A 19 124.38 82.93 -16.65
CA GLU A 19 123.22 82.59 -17.50
C GLU A 19 123.01 81.08 -17.59
N LYS A 20 124.07 80.28 -17.75
CA LYS A 20 123.98 78.81 -17.77
C LYS A 20 123.56 78.25 -16.41
N MET A 21 124.02 78.84 -15.29
CA MET A 21 123.57 78.46 -13.95
C MET A 21 122.11 78.85 -13.71
N ALA A 22 121.68 80.02 -14.18
CA ALA A 22 120.28 80.45 -14.11
C ALA A 22 119.37 79.54 -14.93
N LEU A 23 119.77 79.15 -16.15
CA LEU A 23 119.03 78.20 -16.99
C LEU A 23 118.94 76.81 -16.33
N ARG A 24 120.04 76.33 -15.73
CA ARG A 24 120.04 75.06 -14.98
C ARG A 24 119.14 75.13 -13.74
N ALA A 25 119.16 76.24 -13.01
CA ALA A 25 118.28 76.45 -11.87
C ALA A 25 116.80 76.51 -12.30
N GLN A 26 116.50 77.18 -13.42
CA GLN A 26 115.15 77.22 -13.99
C GLN A 26 114.70 75.82 -14.45
N HIS A 27 115.58 75.06 -15.09
CA HIS A 27 115.30 73.68 -15.49
C HIS A 27 115.04 72.80 -14.27
N HIS A 28 115.87 72.92 -13.23
CA HIS A 28 115.70 72.14 -12.01
C HIS A 28 114.38 72.48 -11.30
N ALA A 29 114.04 73.76 -11.18
CA ALA A 29 112.74 74.18 -10.65
C ALA A 29 111.57 73.66 -11.51
N MET A 30 111.71 73.65 -12.83
CA MET A 30 110.72 73.06 -13.73
C MET A 30 110.61 71.54 -13.53
N GLU A 31 111.72 70.82 -13.40
CA GLU A 31 111.74 69.39 -13.10
C GLU A 31 111.07 69.09 -11.75
N GLU A 32 111.39 69.84 -10.70
CA GLU A 32 110.75 69.70 -9.39
C GLU A 32 109.23 69.94 -9.46
N THR A 33 108.79 70.98 -10.19
CA THR A 33 107.34 71.23 -10.36
C THR A 33 106.65 70.15 -11.20
N LEU A 34 107.33 69.60 -12.20
CA LEU A 34 106.80 68.47 -12.99
C LEU A 34 106.71 67.19 -12.16
N VAL A 35 107.73 66.88 -11.35
CA VAL A 35 107.72 65.73 -10.44
C VAL A 35 106.57 65.88 -9.43
N ALA A 36 106.44 67.05 -8.78
CA ALA A 36 105.33 67.30 -7.86
C ALA A 36 103.95 67.16 -8.52
N ARG A 37 103.83 67.57 -9.80
CA ARG A 37 102.58 67.40 -10.56
C ARG A 37 102.33 65.93 -10.93
N ILE A 38 103.36 65.17 -11.27
CA ILE A 38 103.27 63.73 -11.53
C ILE A 38 102.82 63.00 -10.27
N ASP A 39 103.40 63.31 -9.11
CA ASP A 39 103.03 62.70 -7.82
C ASP A 39 101.58 63.04 -7.45
N ALA A 40 101.14 64.28 -7.65
CA ALA A 40 99.76 64.68 -7.42
C ALA A 40 98.77 63.95 -8.35
N ILE A 41 99.13 63.74 -9.62
CA ILE A 41 98.32 62.97 -10.57
C ILE A 41 98.28 61.50 -10.16
N ALA A 42 99.42 60.92 -9.74
CA ALA A 42 99.49 59.53 -9.28
C ALA A 42 98.61 59.30 -8.05
N GLU A 43 98.56 60.25 -7.12
CA GLU A 43 97.67 60.18 -5.96
C GLU A 43 96.19 60.25 -6.37
N GLN A 44 95.83 61.15 -7.29
CA GLN A 44 94.47 61.22 -7.83
C GLN A 44 94.07 59.93 -8.56
N VAL A 45 94.98 59.33 -9.31
CA VAL A 45 94.74 58.04 -9.99
C VAL A 45 94.51 56.94 -8.94
N ARG A 46 95.32 56.87 -7.87
CA ARG A 46 95.12 55.90 -6.79
C ARG A 46 93.76 56.07 -6.11
N GLU A 47 93.38 57.30 -5.78
CA GLU A 47 92.07 57.60 -5.18
C GLU A 47 90.92 57.18 -6.12
N LYS A 48 91.06 57.43 -7.43
CA LYS A 48 90.07 57.03 -8.43
C LYS A 48 89.99 55.52 -8.59
N ASP A 49 91.10 54.81 -8.56
CA ASP A 49 91.12 53.34 -8.60
C ASP A 49 90.44 52.74 -7.36
N GLU A 50 90.66 53.33 -6.18
CA GLU A 50 89.95 52.93 -4.96
C GLU A 50 88.44 53.19 -5.06
N GLN A 51 88.03 54.35 -5.58
CA GLN A 51 86.63 54.67 -5.83
C GLN A 51 85.98 53.69 -6.82
N VAL A 52 86.68 53.34 -7.91
CA VAL A 52 86.21 52.35 -8.89
C VAL A 52 86.08 50.96 -8.27
N ASN A 53 87.04 50.53 -7.46
CA ASN A 53 86.98 49.24 -6.77
C ASN A 53 85.80 49.17 -5.79
N GLU A 54 85.54 50.24 -5.05
CA GLU A 54 84.38 50.31 -4.15
C GLU A 54 83.05 50.33 -4.93
N LEU A 55 82.98 51.05 -6.04
CA LEU A 55 81.80 51.05 -6.92
C LEU A 55 81.55 49.66 -7.53
N ASN A 56 82.60 48.94 -7.94
CA ASN A 56 82.49 47.58 -8.47
C ASN A 56 81.94 46.62 -7.40
N LYS A 57 82.44 46.69 -6.15
CA LYS A 57 81.90 45.89 -5.04
C LYS A 57 80.41 46.17 -4.80
N ARG A 58 80.01 47.44 -4.76
CA ARG A 58 78.59 47.83 -4.60
C ARG A 58 77.74 47.34 -5.76
N MET A 59 78.27 47.38 -6.99
CA MET A 59 77.57 46.89 -8.16
C MET A 59 77.33 45.37 -8.09
N GLU A 60 78.33 44.59 -7.67
CA GLU A 60 78.20 43.15 -7.45
C GLU A 60 77.16 42.81 -6.39
N GLU A 61 77.12 43.56 -5.28
CA GLU A 61 76.11 43.41 -4.23
C GLU A 61 74.70 43.71 -4.75
N LEU A 62 74.52 44.80 -5.51
CA LEU A 62 73.23 45.14 -6.12
C LEU A 62 72.77 44.07 -7.11
N VAL A 63 73.68 43.57 -7.96
CA VAL A 63 73.36 42.46 -8.89
C VAL A 63 72.93 41.21 -8.12
N LYS A 64 73.60 40.90 -7.01
CA LYS A 64 73.21 39.78 -6.15
C LYS A 64 71.82 39.99 -5.54
N GLN A 65 71.53 41.19 -5.03
CA GLN A 65 70.22 41.53 -4.46
C GLN A 65 69.11 41.45 -5.51
N GLU A 66 69.33 41.94 -6.74
CA GLU A 66 68.34 41.85 -7.82
C GLU A 66 68.06 40.39 -8.22
N ARG A 67 69.09 39.55 -8.33
CA ARG A 67 68.90 38.10 -8.57
C ARG A 67 68.10 37.42 -7.46
N GLU A 68 68.28 37.84 -6.21
CA GLU A 68 67.49 37.32 -5.09
C GLU A 68 66.04 37.82 -5.12
N LYS A 69 65.79 39.07 -5.50
CA LYS A 69 64.44 39.61 -5.70
C LYS A 69 63.71 38.87 -6.82
N GLU A 70 64.35 38.69 -7.98
CA GLU A 70 63.79 37.96 -9.12
C GLU A 70 63.39 36.53 -8.72
N LYS A 71 64.24 35.83 -7.95
CA LYS A 71 63.89 34.50 -7.41
C LYS A 71 62.67 34.55 -6.50
N ARG A 72 62.59 35.53 -5.60
CA ARG A 72 61.44 35.70 -4.68
C ARG A 72 60.15 36.04 -5.42
N GLU A 73 60.23 36.84 -6.47
CA GLU A 73 59.10 37.17 -7.35
C GLU A 73 58.63 35.92 -8.10
N GLY A 74 59.53 35.16 -8.71
CA GLY A 74 59.18 33.90 -9.38
C GLY A 74 58.55 32.86 -8.43
N GLU A 75 58.96 32.82 -7.15
CA GLU A 75 58.27 32.01 -6.14
C GLU A 75 56.89 32.54 -5.77
N ARG A 76 56.72 33.87 -5.71
CA ARG A 76 55.42 34.51 -5.45
C ARG A 76 54.43 34.20 -6.56
N ASP A 77 54.85 34.33 -7.82
CA ASP A 77 54.00 34.05 -9.00
C ASP A 77 53.55 32.58 -9.01
N LYS A 78 54.46 31.65 -8.68
CA LYS A 78 54.10 30.23 -8.53
C LYS A 78 53.05 30.01 -7.44
N ARG A 79 53.23 30.63 -6.27
CA ARG A 79 52.27 30.54 -5.16
C ARG A 79 50.92 31.16 -5.51
N GLU A 80 50.91 32.26 -6.25
CA GLU A 80 49.69 32.91 -6.72
C GLU A 80 48.94 32.03 -7.72
N GLY A 81 49.65 31.49 -8.71
CA GLY A 81 49.07 30.54 -9.66
C GLY A 81 48.50 29.28 -8.98
N GLU A 82 49.12 28.77 -7.93
CA GLU A 82 48.56 27.67 -7.12
C GLU A 82 47.30 28.09 -6.35
N ARG A 83 47.25 29.30 -5.81
CA ARG A 83 46.06 29.83 -5.12
C ARG A 83 44.89 29.97 -6.08
N ASP A 84 45.13 30.48 -7.28
CA ASP A 84 44.09 30.64 -8.31
C ASP A 84 43.52 29.29 -8.75
N LYS A 85 44.39 28.29 -8.95
CA LYS A 85 43.95 26.92 -9.24
C LYS A 85 43.06 26.37 -8.11
N ARG A 86 43.50 26.49 -6.86
CA ARG A 86 42.72 26.04 -5.69
C ARG A 86 41.39 26.78 -5.57
N LYS A 87 41.35 28.08 -5.89
CA LYS A 87 40.12 28.87 -5.90
C LYS A 87 39.17 28.37 -7.00
N GLY A 88 39.67 28.19 -8.21
CA GLY A 88 38.88 27.64 -9.32
C GLY A 88 38.30 26.25 -9.03
N GLU A 89 39.08 25.36 -8.41
CA GLU A 89 38.59 24.05 -7.95
C GLU A 89 37.50 24.17 -6.88
N ARG A 90 37.66 25.11 -5.93
CA ARG A 90 36.64 25.36 -4.89
C ARG A 90 35.34 25.87 -5.51
N ASP A 91 35.42 26.84 -6.41
CA ASP A 91 34.27 27.43 -7.09
C ASP A 91 33.54 26.36 -7.92
N LYS A 92 34.28 25.44 -8.57
CA LYS A 92 33.68 24.31 -9.29
C LYS A 92 32.92 23.37 -8.34
N ARG A 93 33.53 22.99 -7.21
CA ARG A 93 32.88 22.13 -6.20
C ARG A 93 31.69 22.81 -5.51
N GLU A 94 31.67 24.13 -5.45
CA GLU A 94 30.53 24.90 -4.95
C GLU A 94 29.37 24.84 -5.93
N ARG A 95 29.60 25.12 -7.22
CA ARG A 95 28.57 24.96 -8.26
C ARG A 95 28.00 23.55 -8.32
N GLU A 96 28.85 22.51 -8.27
CA GLU A 96 28.39 21.12 -8.24
C GLU A 96 27.54 20.79 -6.99
N ARG A 97 27.79 21.46 -5.86
CA ARG A 97 26.97 21.32 -4.65
C ARG A 97 25.64 22.04 -4.80
N ASP A 98 25.63 23.24 -5.36
CA ASP A 98 24.42 24.02 -5.61
C ASP A 98 23.48 23.31 -6.60
N GLU A 99 24.04 22.72 -7.67
CA GLU A 99 23.28 21.90 -8.63
C GLU A 99 22.62 20.70 -7.93
N LYS A 100 23.38 19.95 -7.12
CA LYS A 100 22.82 18.83 -6.34
C LYS A 100 21.77 19.26 -5.33
N LEU A 101 21.93 20.42 -4.70
CA LEU A 101 20.93 20.96 -3.79
C LEU A 101 19.63 21.28 -4.53
N ASN A 102 19.72 21.91 -5.70
CA ASN A 102 18.55 22.19 -6.54
C ASN A 102 17.84 20.90 -6.96
N GLU A 103 18.56 19.88 -7.41
CA GLU A 103 17.98 18.57 -7.74
C GLU A 103 17.24 17.95 -6.53
N LEU A 104 17.82 18.03 -5.33
CA LEU A 104 17.17 17.55 -4.11
C LEU A 104 15.91 18.34 -3.75
N PHE A 105 15.91 19.66 -3.97
CA PHE A 105 14.72 20.51 -3.77
C PHE A 105 13.60 20.14 -4.75
N GLU A 106 13.92 19.93 -6.02
CA GLU A 106 12.95 19.49 -7.04
C GLU A 106 12.35 18.12 -6.68
N GLN A 107 13.19 17.15 -6.31
CA GLN A 107 12.71 15.85 -5.84
C GLN A 107 11.85 15.93 -4.58
N GLY A 108 12.17 16.85 -3.66
CA GLY A 108 11.36 17.13 -2.48
C GLY A 108 9.97 17.62 -2.87
N ARG A 109 9.91 18.61 -3.78
CA ARG A 109 8.66 19.15 -4.30
C ARG A 109 7.80 18.11 -5.00
N GLU A 110 8.38 17.27 -5.86
CA GLU A 110 7.64 16.18 -6.52
C GLU A 110 7.05 15.17 -5.52
N LYS A 111 7.76 14.88 -4.42
CA LYS A 111 7.26 14.00 -3.37
C LYS A 111 6.12 14.64 -2.60
N ASP A 112 6.21 15.93 -2.31
CA ASP A 112 5.15 16.67 -1.63
C ASP A 112 3.88 16.74 -2.50
N GLU A 113 4.02 16.97 -3.81
CA GLU A 113 2.91 16.95 -4.77
C GLU A 113 2.23 15.56 -4.81
N LYS A 114 3.02 14.48 -4.92
CA LYS A 114 2.48 13.10 -4.85
C LYS A 114 1.81 12.78 -3.52
N LEU A 115 2.34 13.29 -2.42
CA LEU A 115 1.75 13.08 -1.10
C LEU A 115 0.38 13.77 -1.01
N ASN A 116 0.26 14.99 -1.52
CA ASN A 116 -1.02 15.70 -1.61
C ASN A 116 -2.04 14.94 -2.47
N GLU A 117 -1.64 14.45 -3.64
CA GLU A 117 -2.52 13.62 -4.48
C GLU A 117 -3.02 12.36 -3.73
N LEU A 118 -2.14 11.69 -2.98
CA LEU A 118 -2.54 10.53 -2.17
C LEU A 118 -3.50 10.91 -1.03
N PHE A 119 -3.32 12.07 -0.41
CA PHE A 119 -4.24 12.58 0.61
C PHE A 119 -5.62 12.88 0.02
N GLU A 120 -5.69 13.51 -1.16
CA GLU A 120 -6.96 13.77 -1.85
C GLU A 120 -7.66 12.47 -2.23
N GLN A 121 -6.94 11.49 -2.78
CA GLN A 121 -7.50 10.16 -3.07
C GLN A 121 -7.98 9.42 -1.81
N GLY A 122 -7.28 9.58 -0.69
CA GLY A 122 -7.70 9.05 0.61
C GLY A 122 -9.04 9.65 1.03
N ARG A 123 -9.16 10.97 0.96
CA ARG A 123 -10.38 11.70 1.29
C ARG A 123 -11.56 11.29 0.42
N GLU A 124 -11.37 11.16 -0.90
CA GLU A 124 -12.44 10.70 -1.81
C GLU A 124 -12.92 9.28 -1.46
N LYS A 125 -12.01 8.39 -1.06
CA LYS A 125 -12.36 7.03 -0.64
C LYS A 125 -13.13 7.04 0.68
N ASP A 126 -12.74 7.88 1.64
CA ASP A 126 -13.43 8.04 2.91
C ASP A 126 -14.85 8.59 2.70
N GLU A 127 -15.03 9.56 1.80
CA GLU A 127 -16.34 10.10 1.42
C GLU A 127 -17.24 9.00 0.82
N LYS A 128 -16.71 8.22 -0.14
CA LYS A 128 -17.44 7.06 -0.73
C LYS A 128 -17.78 5.98 0.30
N LEU A 129 -16.87 5.72 1.24
CA LEU A 129 -17.10 4.74 2.31
C LEU A 129 -18.26 5.20 3.19
N ASN A 130 -18.31 6.50 3.52
CA ASN A 130 -19.39 7.07 4.31
C ASN A 130 -20.75 6.99 3.58
N GLU A 131 -20.79 7.28 2.28
CA GLU A 131 -21.99 7.10 1.46
C GLU A 131 -22.49 5.64 1.48
N LEU A 132 -21.58 4.66 1.36
CA LEU A 132 -21.94 3.24 1.43
C LEU A 132 -22.47 2.83 2.82
N PHE A 133 -21.91 3.39 3.89
CA PHE A 133 -22.41 3.16 5.25
C PHE A 133 -23.83 3.73 5.44
N GLU A 134 -24.09 4.92 4.92
CA GLU A 134 -25.44 5.53 4.96
C GLU A 134 -26.46 4.69 4.18
N GLN A 135 -26.09 4.21 2.98
CA GLN A 135 -26.93 3.29 2.20
C GLN A 135 -27.21 1.97 2.93
N GLY A 136 -26.19 1.38 3.55
CA GLY A 136 -26.35 0.16 4.33
C GLY A 136 -27.32 0.35 5.50
N ARG A 137 -27.22 1.49 6.20
CA ARG A 137 -28.14 1.84 7.28
C ARG A 137 -29.58 2.02 6.79
N GLU A 138 -29.78 2.68 5.65
CA GLU A 138 -31.11 2.80 5.05
C GLU A 138 -31.71 1.43 4.70
N GLN A 139 -30.91 0.52 4.14
CA GLN A 139 -31.33 -0.84 3.85
C GLN A 139 -31.72 -1.62 5.12
N ASP A 140 -30.93 -1.49 6.19
CA ASP A 140 -31.23 -2.12 7.49
C ASP A 140 -32.56 -1.59 8.06
N GLU A 141 -32.82 -0.28 7.96
CA GLU A 141 -34.09 0.34 8.38
C GLU A 141 -35.29 -0.16 7.55
N GLN A 142 -35.11 -0.31 6.23
CA GLN A 142 -36.13 -0.90 5.34
C GLN A 142 -36.42 -2.37 5.68
N ILE A 143 -35.39 -3.18 5.92
CA ILE A 143 -35.53 -4.59 6.32
C ILE A 143 -36.26 -4.69 7.66
N SER A 144 -35.90 -3.85 8.63
CA SER A 144 -36.57 -3.81 9.93
C SER A 144 -38.06 -3.49 9.78
N THR A 145 -38.41 -2.52 8.93
CA THR A 145 -39.79 -2.13 8.65
C THR A 145 -40.58 -3.26 7.99
N LEU A 146 -40.01 -3.91 6.96
CA LEU A 146 -40.65 -5.06 6.29
C LEU A 146 -40.85 -6.23 7.26
N THR A 147 -39.87 -6.50 8.12
CA THR A 147 -39.95 -7.55 9.14
C THR A 147 -41.10 -7.30 10.11
N GLN A 148 -41.29 -6.06 10.53
CA GLN A 148 -42.41 -5.65 11.39
C GLN A 148 -43.76 -5.85 10.69
N ILE A 149 -43.89 -5.42 9.43
CA ILE A 149 -45.13 -5.61 8.63
C ILE A 149 -45.47 -7.10 8.48
N LEU A 150 -44.46 -7.93 8.19
CA LEU A 150 -44.67 -9.39 8.08
C LEU A 150 -45.15 -9.99 9.40
N TYR A 151 -44.60 -9.54 10.52
CA TYR A 151 -45.03 -9.98 11.85
C TYR A 151 -46.49 -9.59 12.14
N GLU A 152 -46.88 -8.34 11.86
CA GLU A 152 -48.26 -7.86 12.03
C GLU A 152 -49.26 -8.57 11.10
N THR A 153 -48.87 -8.78 9.84
CA THR A 153 -49.67 -9.54 8.86
C THR A 153 -49.86 -10.98 9.33
N ARG A 154 -48.80 -11.61 9.85
CA ARG A 154 -48.86 -12.96 10.43
C ARG A 154 -49.81 -13.02 11.62
N GLN A 155 -49.75 -12.06 12.55
CA GLN A 155 -50.68 -12.02 13.67
C GLN A 155 -52.13 -11.87 13.20
N SER A 156 -52.36 -11.01 12.21
CA SER A 156 -53.70 -10.76 11.65
C SER A 156 -54.29 -11.98 10.96
N LEU A 157 -53.46 -12.79 10.29
CA LEU A 157 -53.86 -14.06 9.67
C LEU A 157 -54.04 -15.20 10.69
N SER A 158 -53.47 -15.09 11.89
CA SER A 158 -53.60 -16.13 12.94
C SER A 158 -54.96 -16.17 13.65
N GLY A 159 -55.92 -15.33 13.22
CA GLY A 159 -57.16 -15.06 13.95
C GLY A 159 -58.34 -16.02 13.83
N ALA A 160 -58.33 -17.07 12.99
CA ALA A 160 -59.44 -18.05 13.01
C ALA A 160 -59.16 -19.45 12.41
N ASP A 161 -58.24 -19.63 11.46
CA ASP A 161 -58.11 -20.92 10.72
C ASP A 161 -56.64 -21.40 10.55
N ALA A 162 -55.72 -20.87 11.36
CA ALA A 162 -54.27 -21.00 11.12
C ALA A 162 -53.65 -22.37 11.46
N GLU A 163 -54.31 -23.22 12.24
CA GLU A 163 -53.76 -24.54 12.56
C GLU A 163 -53.85 -25.53 11.38
N SER A 164 -54.84 -25.36 10.50
CA SER A 164 -55.03 -26.23 9.33
C SER A 164 -54.25 -25.76 8.10
N GLU A 165 -54.03 -24.44 7.96
CA GLU A 165 -53.34 -23.86 6.79
C GLU A 165 -51.80 -23.94 6.90
N TRP A 166 -51.25 -24.07 8.12
CA TRP A 166 -49.81 -24.24 8.33
C TRP A 166 -49.25 -25.60 7.86
N ILE A 167 -50.11 -26.61 7.71
CA ILE A 167 -49.68 -27.95 7.28
C ILE A 167 -49.27 -27.99 5.79
N VAL A 168 -49.72 -27.03 4.96
CA VAL A 168 -49.57 -27.12 3.49
C VAL A 168 -49.03 -25.84 2.82
N VAL A 169 -48.96 -24.69 3.50
CA VAL A 169 -48.80 -23.40 2.77
C VAL A 169 -47.40 -22.76 2.86
N MET A 170 -46.45 -23.27 3.66
CA MET A 170 -45.17 -22.57 3.89
C MET A 170 -43.90 -23.32 3.47
N ASP A 171 -44.02 -24.54 2.98
CA ASP A 171 -42.87 -25.33 2.56
C ASP A 171 -42.78 -25.41 1.03
N THR A 172 -41.64 -25.85 0.49
CA THR A 172 -41.60 -26.20 -0.94
C THR A 172 -42.62 -27.33 -1.18
N PRO A 173 -43.36 -27.37 -2.31
CA PRO A 173 -44.42 -28.37 -2.55
C PRO A 173 -43.99 -29.83 -2.32
N ARG A 174 -42.69 -30.11 -2.47
CA ARG A 174 -42.06 -31.40 -2.20
C ARG A 174 -42.08 -31.79 -0.71
N LEU A 175 -41.82 -30.83 0.17
CA LEU A 175 -41.83 -31.04 1.61
C LEU A 175 -43.26 -31.26 2.12
N ASP A 176 -44.26 -30.58 1.54
CA ASP A 176 -45.67 -30.81 1.87
C ASP A 176 -46.10 -32.25 1.53
N GLU A 177 -45.67 -32.79 0.38
CA GLU A 177 -45.97 -34.18 0.01
C GLU A 177 -45.35 -35.20 0.98
N ILE A 178 -44.15 -34.95 1.47
CA ILE A 178 -43.49 -35.79 2.49
C ILE A 178 -44.24 -35.66 3.83
N LYS A 179 -44.58 -34.45 4.25
CA LYS A 179 -45.32 -34.19 5.50
C LYS A 179 -46.69 -34.88 5.48
N LEU A 180 -47.47 -34.71 4.41
CA LEU A 180 -48.78 -35.33 4.27
C LEU A 180 -48.72 -36.86 4.29
N ARG A 181 -47.71 -37.46 3.63
CA ARG A 181 -47.45 -38.90 3.74
C ARG A 181 -47.17 -39.31 5.18
N ASN A 182 -46.27 -38.58 5.86
CA ASN A 182 -45.90 -38.90 7.25
C ASN A 182 -47.11 -38.80 8.19
N ILE A 183 -47.89 -37.72 8.09
CA ILE A 183 -49.13 -37.52 8.87
C ILE A 183 -50.07 -38.70 8.67
N LEU A 184 -50.29 -39.11 7.41
CA LEU A 184 -51.13 -40.25 7.11
C LEU A 184 -50.57 -41.52 7.78
N ASP A 185 -49.28 -41.83 7.58
CA ASP A 185 -48.61 -43.00 8.15
C ASP A 185 -48.71 -43.03 9.69
N VAL A 186 -48.54 -41.89 10.38
CA VAL A 186 -48.73 -41.79 11.84
C VAL A 186 -50.18 -42.04 12.23
N ALA A 187 -51.15 -41.46 11.53
CA ALA A 187 -52.56 -41.66 11.83
C ALA A 187 -52.97 -43.15 11.72
N MET A 188 -52.54 -43.87 10.68
CA MET A 188 -52.82 -45.30 10.57
C MET A 188 -52.10 -46.14 11.61
N ALA A 189 -50.87 -45.76 12.00
CA ALA A 189 -50.18 -46.44 13.09
C ALA A 189 -51.00 -46.37 14.38
N ARG A 190 -51.56 -45.19 14.68
CA ARG A 190 -52.42 -44.98 15.84
C ARG A 190 -53.75 -45.72 15.72
N LEU A 191 -54.36 -45.76 14.54
CA LEU A 191 -55.54 -46.59 14.29
C LEU A 191 -55.27 -48.08 14.53
N ALA A 192 -54.10 -48.59 14.14
CA ALA A 192 -53.72 -49.98 14.39
C ALA A 192 -53.64 -50.29 15.89
N ILE A 193 -53.05 -49.38 16.66
CA ILE A 193 -52.92 -49.50 18.11
C ILE A 193 -54.30 -49.41 18.78
N ALA A 194 -55.12 -48.44 18.39
CA ALA A 194 -56.46 -48.24 18.93
C ALA A 194 -57.38 -49.45 18.64
N ALA A 195 -57.26 -50.06 17.46
CA ALA A 195 -57.97 -51.30 17.10
C ALA A 195 -57.35 -52.57 17.71
N ARG A 196 -56.31 -52.44 18.56
CA ARG A 196 -55.55 -53.54 19.20
C ARG A 196 -55.00 -54.56 18.20
N LEU A 197 -54.57 -54.09 17.03
CA LEU A 197 -53.93 -54.94 16.01
C LEU A 197 -52.43 -55.12 16.30
N THR A 198 -51.83 -54.17 16.99
CA THR A 198 -50.44 -54.16 17.43
C THR A 198 -50.29 -53.28 18.67
N ASP A 199 -49.30 -53.58 19.51
CA ASP A 199 -48.89 -52.78 20.67
C ASP A 199 -47.67 -51.89 20.38
N LYS A 200 -47.01 -52.10 19.23
CA LYS A 200 -45.78 -51.43 18.83
C LYS A 200 -46.02 -50.44 17.71
N LEU A 201 -45.45 -49.23 17.84
CA LEU A 201 -45.52 -48.17 16.84
C LEU A 201 -44.79 -48.53 15.52
N PRO A 202 -43.59 -49.15 15.53
CA PRO A 202 -42.91 -49.54 14.29
C PRO A 202 -43.78 -50.50 13.47
N ASN A 203 -43.94 -50.19 12.18
CA ASN A 203 -44.76 -50.96 11.23
C ASN A 203 -46.27 -51.01 11.54
N ALA A 204 -46.78 -50.29 12.54
CA ALA A 204 -48.21 -50.28 12.86
C ALA A 204 -49.08 -49.81 11.68
N SER A 205 -48.60 -48.85 10.89
CA SER A 205 -49.28 -48.38 9.68
C SER A 205 -49.36 -49.45 8.57
N ILE A 206 -48.43 -50.41 8.56
CA ILE A 206 -48.46 -51.59 7.68
C ILE A 206 -49.48 -52.58 8.20
N VAL A 207 -49.44 -52.90 9.50
CA VAL A 207 -50.39 -53.80 10.16
C VAL A 207 -51.84 -53.34 9.97
N TRP A 208 -52.10 -52.03 10.10
CA TRP A 208 -53.41 -51.45 9.77
C TRP A 208 -53.83 -51.79 8.34
N ARG A 209 -52.97 -51.51 7.35
CA ARG A 209 -53.28 -51.74 5.93
C ARG A 209 -53.52 -53.19 5.59
N ASP A 210 -52.73 -54.10 6.17
CA ASP A 210 -52.84 -55.54 5.95
C ASP A 210 -54.15 -56.08 6.53
N SER A 211 -54.58 -55.54 7.69
CA SER A 211 -55.83 -55.91 8.35
C SER A 211 -57.08 -55.51 7.57
N LEU A 212 -56.98 -54.52 6.67
CA LEU A 212 -58.05 -54.14 5.75
C LEU A 212 -58.16 -55.06 4.52
N GLY A 213 -57.26 -56.04 4.38
CA GLY A 213 -57.26 -57.03 3.31
C GLY A 213 -56.72 -56.51 1.97
N THR A 214 -56.92 -57.29 0.90
CA THR A 214 -56.38 -57.01 -0.44
C THR A 214 -57.36 -56.30 -1.37
N SER A 215 -58.61 -56.05 -0.95
CA SER A 215 -59.61 -55.35 -1.75
C SER A 215 -59.08 -53.98 -2.20
N ALA A 216 -59.31 -53.63 -3.47
CA ALA A 216 -59.00 -52.30 -4.01
C ALA A 216 -60.15 -51.30 -3.82
N ASP A 217 -61.35 -51.78 -3.48
CA ASP A 217 -62.52 -50.95 -3.28
C ASP A 217 -62.46 -50.25 -1.91
N THR A 218 -62.38 -48.92 -1.94
CA THR A 218 -62.33 -48.07 -0.73
C THR A 218 -63.57 -48.26 0.14
N VAL A 219 -64.75 -48.49 -0.45
CA VAL A 219 -66.00 -48.66 0.32
C VAL A 219 -65.94 -49.94 1.15
N THR A 220 -65.55 -51.05 0.54
CA THR A 220 -65.34 -52.33 1.24
C THR A 220 -64.29 -52.20 2.34
N ARG A 221 -63.15 -51.56 2.07
CA ARG A 221 -62.08 -51.37 3.07
C ARG A 221 -62.53 -50.48 4.22
N ARG A 222 -63.34 -49.44 3.95
CA ARG A 222 -63.91 -48.58 4.99
C ARG A 222 -64.82 -49.37 5.92
N ALA A 223 -65.70 -50.22 5.37
CA ALA A 223 -66.57 -51.07 6.18
C ALA A 223 -65.76 -52.02 7.08
N ILE A 224 -64.65 -52.57 6.57
CA ILE A 224 -63.73 -53.38 7.39
C ILE A 224 -63.10 -52.53 8.49
N ALA A 225 -62.59 -51.34 8.17
CA ALA A 225 -61.99 -50.43 9.15
C ALA A 225 -62.98 -50.04 10.26
N GLU A 226 -64.22 -49.71 9.90
CA GLU A 226 -65.29 -49.43 10.85
C GLU A 226 -65.61 -50.64 11.73
N GLY A 227 -65.61 -51.85 11.16
CA GLY A 227 -65.74 -53.09 11.91
C GLY A 227 -64.60 -53.32 12.90
N LEU A 228 -63.36 -53.05 12.50
CA LEU A 228 -62.18 -53.15 13.38
C LEU A 228 -62.27 -52.17 14.56
N LEU A 229 -62.74 -50.95 14.31
CA LEU A 229 -62.90 -49.91 15.32
C LEU A 229 -64.17 -50.05 16.17
N SER A 230 -65.12 -50.90 15.77
CA SER A 230 -66.39 -51.13 16.49
C SER A 230 -66.38 -52.39 17.37
N ARG A 231 -65.22 -53.03 17.55
CA ARG A 231 -65.12 -54.22 18.42
C ARG A 231 -65.50 -53.85 19.86
N GLU A 232 -66.29 -54.71 20.49
CA GLU A 232 -66.72 -54.51 21.88
C GLU A 232 -65.51 -54.38 22.82
N GLY A 233 -65.59 -53.43 23.76
CA GLY A 233 -64.54 -53.18 24.74
C GLY A 233 -63.38 -52.29 24.27
N LEU A 234 -63.44 -51.70 23.07
CA LEU A 234 -62.51 -50.66 22.64
C LEU A 234 -62.97 -49.28 23.14
N GLN A 235 -62.11 -48.62 23.91
CA GLN A 235 -62.25 -47.19 24.22
C GLN A 235 -61.41 -46.40 23.22
N LEU A 236 -62.07 -45.74 22.27
CA LEU A 236 -61.39 -44.94 21.24
C LEU A 236 -61.21 -43.49 21.73
N PRO A 237 -60.02 -42.89 21.57
CA PRO A 237 -59.79 -41.46 21.74
C PRO A 237 -60.77 -40.61 20.91
N GLU A 238 -61.06 -39.40 21.37
CA GLU A 238 -62.00 -38.49 20.72
C GLU A 238 -61.60 -38.17 19.27
N SER A 239 -60.31 -37.96 19.01
CA SER A 239 -59.77 -37.77 17.65
C SER A 239 -60.12 -38.93 16.70
N ILE A 240 -60.01 -40.18 17.16
CA ILE A 240 -60.34 -41.36 16.37
C ILE A 240 -61.86 -41.48 16.17
N GLN A 241 -62.66 -41.11 17.17
CA GLN A 241 -64.11 -41.05 17.02
C GLN A 241 -64.54 -40.00 15.99
N ASN A 242 -63.87 -38.84 15.98
CA ASN A 242 -64.10 -37.77 15.01
C ASN A 242 -63.67 -38.21 13.61
N LEU A 243 -62.49 -38.85 13.48
CA LEU A 243 -62.05 -39.45 12.22
C LEU A 243 -63.06 -40.46 11.70
N ARG A 244 -63.57 -41.36 12.55
CA ARG A 244 -64.59 -42.35 12.15
C ARG A 244 -65.87 -41.72 11.61
N LYS A 245 -66.27 -40.56 12.13
CA LYS A 245 -67.43 -39.79 11.60
C LYS A 245 -67.11 -39.10 10.28
N SER A 246 -65.85 -38.78 10.01
CA SER A 246 -65.39 -38.15 8.77
C SER A 246 -65.22 -39.17 7.65
N ARG A 247 -66.17 -39.19 6.71
CA ARG A 247 -66.09 -40.05 5.51
C ARG A 247 -64.79 -39.83 4.74
N GLN A 248 -64.40 -38.58 4.54
CA GLN A 248 -63.21 -38.21 3.78
C GLN A 248 -61.92 -38.64 4.50
N GLY A 249 -61.81 -38.38 5.81
CA GLY A 249 -60.66 -38.80 6.61
C GLY A 249 -60.52 -40.34 6.66
N MET A 250 -61.65 -41.05 6.83
CA MET A 250 -61.67 -42.51 6.75
C MET A 250 -61.24 -43.02 5.39
N ASP A 251 -61.66 -42.38 4.29
CA ASP A 251 -61.23 -42.78 2.94
C ASP A 251 -59.71 -42.68 2.77
N LEU A 252 -59.09 -41.62 3.29
CA LEU A 252 -57.65 -41.41 3.19
C LEU A 252 -56.85 -42.51 3.91
N VAL A 253 -57.28 -42.93 5.10
CA VAL A 253 -56.56 -43.93 5.92
C VAL A 253 -56.83 -45.37 5.48
N VAL A 254 -57.87 -45.61 4.66
CA VAL A 254 -58.18 -46.94 4.13
C VAL A 254 -57.81 -47.11 2.65
N GLU A 255 -57.46 -46.05 1.91
CA GLU A 255 -57.15 -46.15 0.48
C GLU A 255 -55.98 -47.10 0.21
N LYS A 256 -56.20 -48.14 -0.62
CA LYS A 256 -55.14 -49.10 -0.98
C LYS A 256 -54.03 -48.45 -1.81
N TYR A 257 -54.41 -47.55 -2.71
CA TYR A 257 -53.50 -46.84 -3.61
C TYR A 257 -53.53 -45.33 -3.33
N SER A 258 -53.13 -44.96 -2.11
CA SER A 258 -53.14 -43.55 -1.69
C SER A 258 -52.29 -42.68 -2.62
N LYS A 259 -52.96 -41.70 -3.25
CA LYS A 259 -52.28 -40.69 -4.09
C LYS A 259 -51.28 -39.86 -3.27
N ILE A 260 -51.64 -39.55 -2.02
CA ILE A 260 -50.79 -38.79 -1.10
C ILE A 260 -49.49 -39.55 -0.82
N ARG A 261 -49.58 -40.85 -0.49
CA ARG A 261 -48.39 -41.68 -0.28
C ARG A 261 -47.56 -41.85 -1.53
N SER A 262 -48.21 -42.11 -2.67
CA SER A 262 -47.51 -42.28 -3.94
C SER A 262 -46.73 -41.01 -4.35
N ARG A 263 -47.19 -39.83 -3.94
CA ARG A 263 -46.47 -38.55 -4.10
C ARG A 263 -45.34 -38.42 -3.07
N GLY A 264 -45.62 -38.62 -1.79
CA GLY A 264 -44.58 -38.56 -0.75
C GLY A 264 -43.45 -39.57 -0.97
N ASP A 265 -43.75 -40.80 -1.39
CA ASP A 265 -42.77 -41.83 -1.75
C ASP A 265 -41.94 -41.42 -2.97
N ARG A 266 -42.58 -40.76 -3.94
CA ARG A 266 -41.89 -40.21 -5.12
C ARG A 266 -40.85 -39.19 -4.70
N VAL A 267 -41.22 -38.23 -3.86
CA VAL A 267 -40.29 -37.19 -3.40
C VAL A 267 -39.21 -37.77 -2.49
N ALA A 268 -39.58 -38.67 -1.57
CA ALA A 268 -38.65 -39.23 -0.59
C ALA A 268 -37.63 -40.22 -1.19
N TYR A 269 -38.00 -40.97 -2.22
CA TYR A 269 -37.19 -42.07 -2.73
C TYR A 269 -36.76 -41.96 -4.21
N GLN A 270 -37.24 -40.99 -5.00
CA GLN A 270 -36.70 -40.82 -6.37
C GLN A 270 -35.40 -40.01 -6.37
N ALA A 271 -34.31 -40.68 -6.72
CA ALA A 271 -32.99 -40.06 -6.91
C ALA A 271 -32.89 -39.17 -8.18
N ARG A 272 -33.95 -39.00 -8.98
CA ARG A 272 -33.93 -38.14 -10.18
C ARG A 272 -35.24 -37.38 -10.40
N PRO A 273 -35.18 -36.09 -10.78
CA PRO A 273 -36.37 -35.28 -11.04
C PRO A 273 -37.00 -35.66 -12.39
N ILE A 274 -38.18 -36.27 -12.37
CA ILE A 274 -38.99 -36.44 -13.59
C ILE A 274 -39.75 -35.14 -13.81
N ARG A 275 -39.46 -34.44 -14.92
CA ARG A 275 -40.25 -33.31 -15.41
C ARG A 275 -41.62 -33.82 -15.89
N ALA A 276 -42.65 -33.18 -15.35
CA ALA A 276 -44.00 -33.02 -15.92
C ALA A 276 -44.80 -34.31 -16.22
N LEU A 277 -45.62 -34.71 -15.24
CA LEU A 277 -46.89 -35.39 -15.49
C LEU A 277 -47.93 -34.75 -14.58
N ASN A 278 -48.68 -33.79 -15.15
CA ASN A 278 -49.88 -33.13 -14.64
C ASN A 278 -50.15 -33.33 -13.14
N ASP A 279 -49.61 -32.40 -12.34
CA ASP A 279 -50.04 -32.16 -10.96
C ASP A 279 -51.51 -31.78 -10.97
N THR A 280 -52.37 -32.79 -10.84
CA THR A 280 -53.72 -32.55 -10.37
C THR A 280 -53.57 -32.05 -8.94
N ALA A 281 -53.86 -30.77 -8.72
CA ALA A 281 -53.89 -30.18 -7.38
C ALA A 281 -54.57 -31.14 -6.40
N VAL A 282 -54.02 -31.26 -5.18
CA VAL A 282 -54.66 -32.04 -4.10
C VAL A 282 -56.12 -31.59 -4.05
N GLN A 283 -57.05 -32.54 -4.22
CA GLN A 283 -58.45 -32.16 -4.31
C GLN A 283 -58.88 -31.55 -2.97
N ARG A 284 -59.74 -30.54 -2.98
CA ARG A 284 -60.22 -29.86 -1.77
C ARG A 284 -60.74 -30.85 -0.71
N SER A 285 -61.40 -31.92 -1.15
CA SER A 285 -61.87 -33.03 -0.30
C SER A 285 -60.75 -33.82 0.39
N GLN A 286 -59.55 -33.86 -0.17
CA GLN A 286 -58.38 -34.47 0.47
C GLN A 286 -57.77 -33.55 1.52
N ILE A 287 -57.79 -32.22 1.31
CA ILE A 287 -57.32 -31.25 2.29
C ILE A 287 -58.22 -31.27 3.54
N GLU A 288 -59.54 -31.23 3.34
CA GLU A 288 -60.53 -31.34 4.42
C GLU A 288 -60.40 -32.66 5.19
N GLY A 289 -60.24 -33.78 4.47
CA GLY A 289 -59.97 -35.08 5.10
C GLY A 289 -58.65 -35.13 5.89
N MET A 290 -57.59 -34.47 5.38
CA MET A 290 -56.28 -34.47 6.03
C MET A 290 -56.25 -33.68 7.33
N GLY A 291 -57.11 -32.67 7.52
CA GLY A 291 -57.25 -31.98 8.82
C GLY A 291 -57.62 -32.95 9.94
N VAL A 292 -58.65 -33.78 9.71
CA VAL A 292 -59.10 -34.79 10.69
C VAL A 292 -58.09 -35.93 10.86
N VAL A 293 -57.36 -36.29 9.79
CA VAL A 293 -56.25 -37.26 9.88
C VAL A 293 -55.10 -36.69 10.72
N ALA A 294 -54.81 -35.39 10.59
CA ALA A 294 -53.75 -34.72 11.34
C ALA A 294 -54.08 -34.64 12.83
N GLU A 295 -55.34 -34.39 13.19
CA GLU A 295 -55.80 -34.50 14.59
C GLU A 295 -55.45 -35.87 15.16
N VAL A 296 -55.80 -36.96 14.47
CA VAL A 296 -55.42 -38.31 14.92
C VAL A 296 -53.92 -38.51 14.97
N ALA A 297 -53.13 -37.92 14.07
CA ALA A 297 -51.68 -38.06 14.06
C ALA A 297 -50.99 -37.32 15.22
N TYR A 298 -51.54 -36.19 15.68
CA TYR A 298 -50.92 -35.29 16.65
C TYR A 298 -51.64 -35.22 18.01
N ASP A 299 -52.75 -35.94 18.20
CA ASP A 299 -53.42 -36.07 19.52
C ASP A 299 -52.44 -36.64 20.55
N HIS A 300 -52.02 -35.86 21.55
CA HIS A 300 -50.97 -36.26 22.50
C HIS A 300 -51.55 -36.81 23.80
#